data_AF-A0A7V1ILW2-F1
#
_entry.id   AF-A0A7V1ILW2-F1
#
_cell.length_a   1.000
_cell.length_b   1.000
_cell.length_c   1.000
_cell.angle_alpha   90.00
_cell.angle_beta   90.00
_cell.angle_gamma   90.00
#
_symmetry.space_group_name_H-M   'P 1'
#
loop_
_entity.id
_entity.type
_entity.pdbx_description
1 polymer ?
#
loop_
_entity_poly.entity_id
_entity_poly.type
_entity_poly.pdbx_seq_one_letter_code
_entity_poly.pdbx_strand_id
1 'polypeptide(L)'
;MSDPEHSNGPLLEGVTVLNLGSVGPAARAGRMLADYGARVVQIAPVSKKGALQTRPVYHTYGAGRDFLRMRLDLKSDAGREALLRLTEKADVLIESFRPGVVDRLGIGWEVVHERNPRLVYCSTTGYGQDGPASTWAGHDLNYLAMSGFLACSEPRADGGPPIPGATVADSAGGGMQAVMAILAAIVKCERTGRGAYLDVSAAEGAISLMSLSIDQFLAEGEVAGPRQVLLTGRYAFYDLYETSDGKWISVGAIEPHFYRNLCERLGLGQYRDDQYAEEKQDEIREAFRAAFRSRTRDEWAAELAPHDTCVAPVLTIPEVARDPHWRERGVFMEAEHPDRGVFEQVAPILAGGIRDRPRHRVRTGDETDSRDLLATAGYSETEIAKLLEEGAVE
;
A
#
# COMPACT_ATOMS: atom_id res chain seq x y z
N MET A 1 -12.86 -28.23 12.32
CA MET A 1 -13.68 -28.07 13.54
C MET A 1 -14.00 -26.60 13.66
N SER A 2 -15.26 -26.29 13.34
CA SER A 2 -15.87 -24.97 13.41
C SER A 2 -16.23 -24.64 14.86
N ASP A 3 -15.68 -23.55 15.38
CA ASP A 3 -16.21 -22.90 16.59
C ASP A 3 -16.84 -21.56 16.16
N PRO A 4 -18.18 -21.40 16.23
CA PRO A 4 -18.87 -20.19 15.75
C PRO A 4 -18.72 -18.98 16.69
N GLU A 5 -18.05 -19.12 17.84
CA GLU A 5 -17.90 -18.05 18.85
C GLU A 5 -16.65 -17.16 18.68
N HIS A 6 -15.83 -17.36 17.65
CA HIS A 6 -14.67 -16.47 17.37
C HIS A 6 -15.01 -15.26 16.48
N SER A 7 -16.23 -14.73 16.58
CA SER A 7 -16.51 -13.37 16.13
C SER A 7 -16.15 -12.37 17.24
N ASN A 8 -14.91 -12.40 17.74
CA ASN A 8 -14.35 -11.16 18.31
C ASN A 8 -14.43 -10.13 17.19
N GLY A 9 -14.99 -8.95 17.47
CA GLY A 9 -15.19 -7.89 16.49
C GLY A 9 -13.92 -7.50 15.73
N PRO A 10 -14.00 -6.52 14.81
CA PRO A 10 -12.85 -6.13 14.01
C PRO A 10 -11.58 -5.89 14.85
N LEU A 11 -10.40 -6.27 14.33
CA LEU A 11 -9.15 -6.28 15.10
C LEU A 11 -8.73 -4.90 15.66
N LEU A 12 -9.23 -3.83 15.07
CA LEU A 12 -9.04 -2.45 15.52
C LEU A 12 -10.33 -1.79 16.01
N GLU A 13 -11.30 -2.58 16.46
CA GLU A 13 -12.49 -2.06 17.13
C GLU A 13 -12.09 -1.16 18.32
N GLY A 14 -12.75 0.00 18.41
CA GLY A 14 -12.44 1.02 19.43
C GLY A 14 -11.34 2.01 19.04
N VAL A 15 -10.51 1.73 18.03
CA VAL A 15 -9.46 2.65 17.58
C VAL A 15 -10.06 3.74 16.68
N THR A 16 -9.90 5.02 17.04
CA THR A 16 -10.29 6.16 16.23
C THR A 16 -9.07 6.82 15.57
N VAL A 17 -9.11 6.96 14.26
CA VAL A 17 -8.04 7.55 13.44
C VAL A 17 -8.55 8.79 12.73
N LEU A 18 -7.88 9.92 12.93
CA LEU A 18 -8.08 11.14 12.14
C LEU A 18 -7.05 11.14 11.00
N ASN A 19 -7.50 11.23 9.75
CA ASN A 19 -6.62 11.23 8.59
C ASN A 19 -6.77 12.52 7.78
N LEU A 20 -5.73 13.34 7.74
CA LEU A 20 -5.65 14.59 6.97
C LEU A 20 -5.09 14.38 5.56
N GLY A 21 -4.54 13.20 5.25
CA GLY A 21 -3.94 12.89 3.95
C GLY A 21 -4.97 12.35 2.95
N SER A 22 -5.02 12.90 1.75
CA SER A 22 -6.02 12.57 0.72
C SER A 22 -5.55 11.58 -0.35
N VAL A 23 -4.24 11.38 -0.49
CA VAL A 23 -3.60 10.50 -1.48
C VAL A 23 -2.33 9.87 -0.91
N GLY A 24 -1.74 8.94 -1.67
CA GLY A 24 -0.41 8.41 -1.37
C GLY A 24 -0.37 7.58 -0.07
N PRO A 25 0.75 7.62 0.67
CA PRO A 25 0.95 6.84 1.90
C PRO A 25 -0.17 6.97 2.94
N ALA A 26 -0.55 8.20 3.31
CA ALA A 26 -1.58 8.44 4.33
C ALA A 26 -2.95 7.84 3.94
N ALA A 27 -3.38 8.03 2.70
CA ALA A 27 -4.65 7.46 2.22
C ALA A 27 -4.63 5.92 2.22
N ARG A 28 -3.49 5.32 1.86
CA ARG A 28 -3.28 3.86 1.92
C ARG A 28 -3.32 3.37 3.37
N ALA A 29 -2.63 4.03 4.28
CA ALA A 29 -2.59 3.69 5.70
C ALA A 29 -3.99 3.79 6.33
N GLY A 30 -4.70 4.89 6.11
CA GLY A 30 -6.09 5.06 6.56
C GLY A 30 -6.99 3.95 6.03
N ARG A 31 -6.88 3.57 4.75
CA ARG A 31 -7.69 2.49 4.17
C ARG A 31 -7.40 1.15 4.85
N MET A 32 -6.13 0.81 5.05
CA MET A 32 -5.74 -0.43 5.71
C MET A 32 -6.20 -0.47 7.17
N LEU A 33 -6.10 0.62 7.92
CA LEU A 33 -6.61 0.68 9.29
C LEU A 33 -8.14 0.49 9.35
N ALA A 34 -8.89 1.09 8.41
CA ALA A 34 -10.33 0.85 8.28
C ALA A 34 -10.68 -0.57 7.83
N ASP A 35 -9.87 -1.18 6.93
CA ASP A 35 -9.96 -2.59 6.58
C ASP A 35 -9.88 -3.46 7.85
N TYR A 36 -8.98 -3.14 8.79
CA TYR A 36 -8.86 -3.84 10.07
C TYR A 36 -9.89 -3.41 11.14
N GLY A 37 -10.76 -2.44 10.84
CA GLY A 37 -11.90 -2.06 11.68
C GLY A 37 -11.76 -0.78 12.50
N ALA A 38 -10.68 -0.01 12.31
CA ALA A 38 -10.56 1.28 12.95
C ALA A 38 -11.64 2.25 12.44
N ARG A 39 -12.15 3.12 13.32
CA ARG A 39 -13.02 4.23 12.95
C ARG A 39 -12.17 5.34 12.32
N VAL A 40 -12.07 5.33 11.00
CA VAL A 40 -11.26 6.30 10.25
C VAL A 40 -12.11 7.49 9.80
N VAL A 41 -11.70 8.69 10.22
CA VAL A 41 -12.28 9.97 9.82
C VAL A 41 -11.36 10.61 8.80
N GLN A 42 -11.77 10.62 7.53
CA GLN A 42 -11.09 11.36 6.48
C GLN A 42 -11.46 12.84 6.59
N ILE A 43 -10.48 13.67 6.93
CA ILE A 43 -10.64 15.12 7.09
C ILE A 43 -10.05 15.78 5.84
N ALA A 44 -10.90 16.49 5.11
CA ALA A 44 -10.52 17.30 3.95
C ALA A 44 -10.62 18.80 4.28
N PRO A 45 -10.01 19.70 3.50
CA PRO A 45 -10.30 21.12 3.63
C PRO A 45 -11.76 21.43 3.22
N VAL A 46 -12.34 22.48 3.78
CA VAL A 46 -13.62 23.03 3.33
C VAL A 46 -13.59 23.42 1.84
N SER A 47 -14.74 23.34 1.19
CA SER A 47 -14.98 23.66 -0.22
C SER A 47 -14.85 25.16 -0.48
N LYS A 48 -13.63 25.68 -0.58
CA LYS A 48 -13.43 27.06 -1.05
C LYS A 48 -13.70 27.16 -2.55
N LYS A 49 -14.50 28.14 -2.97
CA LYS A 49 -14.74 28.44 -4.40
C LYS A 49 -13.40 28.58 -5.15
N GLY A 50 -13.18 27.75 -6.17
CA GLY A 50 -12.02 27.82 -7.05
C GLY A 50 -10.78 27.01 -6.60
N ALA A 51 -10.82 26.33 -5.45
CA ALA A 51 -9.76 25.40 -5.09
C ALA A 51 -9.87 24.11 -5.92
N LEU A 52 -8.84 23.78 -6.70
CA LEU A 52 -8.69 22.47 -7.33
C LEU A 52 -8.48 21.41 -6.25
N GLN A 53 -9.58 20.84 -5.76
CA GLN A 53 -9.57 19.60 -5.01
C GLN A 53 -9.49 18.47 -6.03
N THR A 54 -8.35 17.77 -6.09
CA THR A 54 -8.29 16.51 -6.85
C THR A 54 -9.22 15.53 -6.15
N ARG A 55 -10.43 15.35 -6.69
CA ARG A 55 -11.38 14.34 -6.23
C ARG A 55 -10.91 13.00 -6.79
N PRO A 56 -10.49 12.04 -5.94
CA PRO A 56 -10.10 10.73 -6.43
C PRO A 56 -11.25 10.10 -7.21
N VAL A 57 -10.93 9.34 -8.26
CA VAL A 57 -11.96 8.61 -9.02
C VAL A 57 -12.68 7.66 -8.07
N TYR A 58 -13.98 7.48 -8.25
CA TYR A 58 -14.87 6.81 -7.29
C TYR A 58 -14.44 5.39 -6.84
N HIS A 59 -13.60 4.69 -7.59
CA HIS A 59 -13.10 3.36 -7.28
C HIS A 59 -11.72 3.35 -6.58
N THR A 60 -11.07 4.50 -6.45
CA THR A 60 -9.72 4.60 -5.86
C THR A 60 -9.74 4.38 -4.35
N TYR A 61 -8.63 3.88 -3.79
CA TYR A 61 -8.46 3.65 -2.35
C TYR A 61 -9.62 2.86 -1.68
N GLY A 62 -10.18 1.89 -2.39
CA GLY A 62 -11.30 1.08 -1.88
C GLY A 62 -12.65 1.80 -1.93
N ALA A 63 -12.81 2.75 -2.85
CA ALA A 63 -14.01 3.59 -3.02
C ALA A 63 -14.44 4.37 -1.77
N GLY A 64 -13.47 4.68 -0.88
CA GLY A 64 -13.73 5.35 0.39
C GLY A 64 -14.63 4.55 1.34
N ARG A 65 -14.70 3.23 1.17
CA ARG A 65 -15.46 2.34 2.05
C ARG A 65 -15.04 2.53 3.51
N ASP A 66 -15.98 2.37 4.44
CA ASP A 66 -15.78 2.46 5.89
C ASP A 66 -15.20 3.80 6.42
N PHE A 67 -15.05 4.82 5.58
CA PHE A 67 -14.60 6.15 6.03
C PHE A 67 -15.77 7.03 6.45
N LEU A 68 -15.62 7.64 7.61
CA LEU A 68 -16.32 8.87 7.95
C LEU A 68 -15.63 10.04 7.25
N ARG A 69 -16.37 11.10 6.94
CA ARG A 69 -15.89 12.27 6.19
C ARG A 69 -16.18 13.53 6.97
N MET A 70 -15.19 14.39 7.08
CA MET A 70 -15.35 15.72 7.68
C MET A 70 -14.58 16.73 6.84
N ARG A 71 -14.99 17.99 6.90
CA ARG A 71 -14.22 19.09 6.31
C ARG A 71 -13.93 20.17 7.33
N LEU A 72 -12.70 20.68 7.31
CA LEU A 72 -12.20 21.67 8.27
C LEU A 72 -11.37 22.77 7.57
N ASP A 73 -11.60 24.03 7.93
CA ASP A 73 -10.68 25.12 7.55
C ASP A 73 -9.58 25.25 8.61
N LEU A 74 -8.50 24.50 8.45
CA LEU A 74 -7.35 24.53 9.37
C LEU A 74 -6.58 25.87 9.38
N LYS A 75 -6.91 26.79 8.45
CA LYS A 75 -6.36 28.16 8.48
C LYS A 75 -7.16 29.09 9.39
N SER A 76 -8.39 28.72 9.74
CA SER A 76 -9.19 29.45 10.72
C SER A 76 -8.86 28.98 12.13
N ASP A 77 -8.89 29.89 13.11
CA ASP A 77 -8.66 29.53 14.51
C ASP A 77 -9.72 28.53 15.00
N ALA A 78 -10.98 28.69 14.55
CA ALA A 78 -12.08 27.81 14.91
C ALA A 78 -11.94 26.40 14.33
N GLY A 79 -11.56 26.27 13.05
CA GLY A 79 -11.33 24.97 12.42
C GLY A 79 -10.09 24.25 12.97
N ARG A 80 -9.03 25.01 13.32
CA ARG A 80 -7.87 24.48 14.04
C ARG A 80 -8.26 23.93 15.40
N GLU A 81 -9.00 24.71 16.21
CA GLU A 81 -9.47 24.27 17.52
C GLU A 81 -10.38 23.04 17.43
N ALA A 82 -11.24 22.98 16.40
CA ALA A 82 -12.07 21.80 16.15
C ALA A 82 -11.24 20.53 15.92
N LEU A 83 -10.16 20.59 15.14
CA LEU A 83 -9.25 19.46 14.99
C LEU A 83 -8.58 19.09 16.33
N LEU A 84 -8.06 20.08 17.06
CA LEU A 84 -7.38 19.85 18.34
C LEU A 84 -8.30 19.24 19.40
N ARG A 85 -9.60 19.56 19.38
CA ARG A 85 -10.57 18.93 20.28
C ARG A 85 -10.95 17.52 19.83
N LEU A 86 -10.96 17.26 18.53
CA LEU A 86 -11.12 15.89 18.01
C LEU A 86 -9.94 15.00 18.41
N THR A 87 -8.70 15.52 18.41
CA THR A 87 -7.52 14.74 18.81
C THR A 87 -7.53 14.34 20.27
N GLU A 88 -8.22 15.06 21.16
CA GLU A 88 -8.42 14.68 22.59
C GLU A 88 -9.18 13.35 22.77
N LYS A 89 -9.90 12.90 21.73
CA LYS A 89 -10.69 11.65 21.73
C LYS A 89 -10.23 10.62 20.70
N ALA A 90 -9.17 10.93 19.95
CA ALA A 90 -8.62 10.02 18.94
C ALA A 90 -7.39 9.29 19.45
N ASP A 91 -7.11 8.13 18.87
CA ASP A 91 -5.92 7.32 19.17
C ASP A 91 -4.78 7.64 18.21
N VAL A 92 -5.12 8.00 16.96
CA VAL A 92 -4.15 8.26 15.91
C VAL A 92 -4.52 9.51 15.12
N LEU A 93 -3.52 10.34 14.81
CA LEU A 93 -3.60 11.39 13.79
C LEU A 93 -2.59 11.06 12.68
N ILE A 94 -3.06 10.98 11.44
CA ILE A 94 -2.23 10.79 10.24
C ILE A 94 -2.28 12.05 9.40
N GLU A 95 -1.13 12.54 8.98
CA GLU A 95 -1.01 13.66 8.05
C GLU A 95 0.10 13.45 7.02
N SER A 96 0.08 14.26 5.96
CA SER A 96 1.00 14.13 4.83
C SER A 96 1.44 15.49 4.27
N PHE A 97 1.55 16.50 5.14
CA PHE A 97 2.01 17.82 4.76
C PHE A 97 3.53 17.86 4.66
N ARG A 98 4.04 18.85 3.92
CA ARG A 98 5.49 19.09 3.86
C ARG A 98 6.03 19.50 5.23
N PRO A 99 7.32 19.25 5.50
CA PRO A 99 7.95 19.67 6.75
C PRO A 99 7.70 21.14 7.10
N GLY A 100 7.36 21.40 8.36
CA GLY A 100 7.04 22.72 8.91
C GLY A 100 5.65 23.28 8.55
N VAL A 101 4.83 22.59 7.74
CA VAL A 101 3.45 23.05 7.46
C VAL A 101 2.56 22.94 8.69
N VAL A 102 2.62 21.81 9.41
CA VAL A 102 1.77 21.54 10.58
C VAL A 102 2.05 22.50 11.73
N ASP A 103 3.30 22.92 11.91
CA ASP A 103 3.67 23.91 12.93
C ASP A 103 3.10 25.28 12.61
N ARG A 104 3.15 25.71 11.34
CA ARG A 104 2.51 26.97 10.90
C ARG A 104 0.99 26.92 11.01
N LEU A 105 0.40 25.74 10.86
CA LEU A 105 -1.02 25.51 11.07
C LEU A 105 -1.38 25.36 12.55
N GLY A 106 -0.41 25.31 13.47
CA GLY A 106 -0.65 25.15 14.91
C GLY A 106 -1.24 23.79 15.29
N ILE A 107 -0.95 22.75 14.50
CA ILE A 107 -1.45 21.38 14.69
C ILE A 107 -0.31 20.35 14.72
N GLY A 108 0.93 20.83 14.93
CA GLY A 108 2.11 19.98 15.05
C GLY A 108 2.08 19.07 16.27
N TRP A 109 3.01 18.12 16.30
CA TRP A 109 3.09 17.08 17.33
C TRP A 109 3.03 17.64 18.76
N GLU A 110 3.79 18.69 19.07
CA GLU A 110 3.87 19.17 20.45
C GLU A 110 2.54 19.74 20.95
N VAL A 111 1.84 20.49 20.10
CA VAL A 111 0.51 21.04 20.42
C VAL A 111 -0.51 19.91 20.62
N VAL A 112 -0.45 18.87 19.80
CA VAL A 112 -1.36 17.72 19.92
C VAL A 112 -1.01 16.86 21.14
N HIS A 113 0.28 16.64 21.41
CA HIS A 113 0.76 15.83 22.54
C HIS A 113 0.44 16.47 23.88
N GLU A 114 0.50 17.80 23.99
CA GLU A 114 0.08 18.54 25.18
C GLU A 114 -1.39 18.30 25.53
N ARG A 115 -2.27 18.20 24.52
CA ARG A 115 -3.70 17.93 24.71
C ARG A 115 -4.02 16.45 24.90
N ASN A 116 -3.33 15.58 24.16
CA ASN A 116 -3.51 14.14 24.26
C ASN A 116 -2.15 13.42 24.29
N PRO A 117 -1.58 13.18 25.48
CA PRO A 117 -0.32 12.47 25.63
C PRO A 117 -0.34 11.01 25.14
N ARG A 118 -1.53 10.43 24.94
CA ARG A 118 -1.73 9.04 24.47
C ARG A 118 -1.76 8.94 22.94
N LEU A 119 -1.97 10.03 22.21
CA LEU A 119 -2.15 10.01 20.77
C LEU A 119 -0.87 9.59 20.04
N VAL A 120 -1.03 8.72 19.03
CA VAL A 120 0.00 8.40 18.05
C VAL A 120 -0.11 9.38 16.88
N TYR A 121 0.92 10.18 16.65
CA TYR A 121 0.97 11.15 15.56
C TYR A 121 1.86 10.60 14.46
N CYS A 122 1.32 10.39 13.27
CA CYS A 122 2.03 9.86 12.12
C CYS A 122 2.11 10.89 11.01
N SER A 123 3.32 11.40 10.78
CA SER A 123 3.65 12.20 9.61
C SER A 123 4.11 11.28 8.49
N THR A 124 3.47 11.34 7.34
CA THR A 124 3.85 10.57 6.15
C THR A 124 4.37 11.51 5.06
N THR A 125 5.66 11.43 4.75
CA THR A 125 6.30 12.29 3.75
C THR A 125 7.04 11.50 2.69
N GLY A 126 7.47 12.17 1.63
CA GLY A 126 8.24 11.53 0.57
C GLY A 126 9.66 11.12 1.01
N TYR A 127 10.33 11.99 1.76
CA TYR A 127 11.76 11.87 2.06
C TYR A 127 12.11 12.03 3.55
N GLY A 128 11.12 12.05 4.44
CA GLY A 128 11.29 12.32 5.88
C GLY A 128 11.10 13.79 6.23
N GLN A 129 11.01 14.08 7.53
CA GLN A 129 10.91 15.45 8.06
C GLN A 129 12.22 16.23 7.99
N ASP A 130 13.35 15.52 7.91
CA ASP A 130 14.68 16.09 7.87
C ASP A 130 15.55 15.53 6.73
N GLY A 131 16.78 16.04 6.64
CA GLY A 131 17.71 15.71 5.56
C GLY A 131 17.60 16.61 4.32
N PRO A 132 18.55 16.52 3.38
CA PRO A 132 18.66 17.47 2.26
C PRO A 132 17.48 17.46 1.28
N ALA A 133 16.76 16.34 1.19
CA ALA A 133 15.64 16.15 0.27
C ALA A 133 14.26 16.34 0.93
N SER A 134 14.17 16.63 2.23
CA SER A 134 12.90 16.69 2.98
C SER A 134 11.86 17.67 2.40
N THR A 135 12.34 18.72 1.74
CA THR A 135 11.48 19.76 1.13
C THR A 135 11.12 19.49 -0.33
N TRP A 136 11.70 18.45 -0.93
CA TRP A 136 11.49 18.11 -2.34
C TRP A 136 10.06 17.59 -2.57
N ALA A 137 9.50 17.95 -3.72
CA ALA A 137 8.28 17.32 -4.20
C ALA A 137 8.62 15.96 -4.80
N GLY A 138 7.70 15.01 -4.69
CA GLY A 138 7.82 13.71 -5.33
C GLY A 138 6.49 12.99 -5.38
N HIS A 139 6.47 11.97 -6.22
CA HIS A 139 5.46 10.92 -6.23
C HIS A 139 6.19 9.58 -6.17
N ASP A 140 5.41 8.49 -6.08
CA ASP A 140 5.89 7.11 -6.06
C ASP A 140 7.16 6.85 -6.90
N LEU A 141 7.14 7.23 -8.18
CA LEU A 141 8.26 7.03 -9.10
C LEU A 141 9.56 7.72 -8.65
N ASN A 142 9.47 8.93 -8.08
CA ASN A 142 10.64 9.66 -7.58
C ASN A 142 11.23 8.99 -6.35
N TYR A 143 10.39 8.46 -5.46
CA TYR A 143 10.84 7.74 -4.27
C TYR A 143 11.53 6.42 -4.65
N LEU A 144 10.96 5.70 -5.62
CA LEU A 144 11.60 4.51 -6.19
C LEU A 144 12.93 4.84 -6.87
N ALA A 145 13.03 5.97 -7.58
CA ALA A 145 14.27 6.43 -8.18
C ALA A 145 15.37 6.69 -7.14
N MET A 146 15.03 7.28 -5.99
CA MET A 146 15.97 7.55 -4.90
C MET A 146 16.37 6.31 -4.08
N SER A 147 15.60 5.23 -4.18
CA SER A 147 15.83 3.99 -3.40
C SER A 147 16.73 2.95 -4.07
N GLY A 148 17.12 3.15 -5.33
CA GLY A 148 17.82 2.15 -6.14
C GLY A 148 16.91 1.08 -6.78
N PHE A 149 15.61 1.05 -6.44
CA PHE A 149 14.64 0.10 -6.98
C PHE A 149 14.59 0.09 -8.51
N LEU A 150 14.49 1.27 -9.13
CA LEU A 150 14.42 1.37 -10.60
C LEU A 150 15.72 0.90 -11.27
N ALA A 151 16.87 1.20 -10.68
CA ALA A 151 18.17 0.82 -11.22
C ALA A 151 18.42 -0.70 -11.15
N CYS A 152 17.77 -1.41 -10.23
CA CYS A 152 17.85 -2.87 -10.14
C CYS A 152 16.83 -3.61 -11.02
N SER A 153 15.92 -2.90 -11.67
CA SER A 153 14.83 -3.48 -12.45
C SER A 153 15.20 -3.66 -13.93
N GLU A 154 14.63 -4.66 -14.60
CA GLU A 154 14.95 -4.96 -16.01
C GLU A 154 14.72 -3.74 -16.93
N PRO A 155 15.72 -3.34 -17.76
CA PRO A 155 15.60 -2.16 -18.60
C PRO A 155 14.49 -2.26 -19.64
N ARG A 156 13.96 -1.10 -20.04
CA ARG A 156 13.10 -0.95 -21.22
C ARG A 156 13.89 -1.19 -22.49
N ALA A 157 13.19 -1.33 -23.61
CA ALA A 157 13.80 -1.54 -24.93
C ALA A 157 14.79 -0.43 -25.36
N ASP A 158 14.66 0.78 -24.81
CA ASP A 158 15.58 1.91 -25.07
C ASP A 158 16.78 1.96 -24.10
N GLY A 159 16.93 0.97 -23.22
CA GLY A 159 17.98 0.88 -22.21
C GLY A 159 17.72 1.67 -20.93
N GLY A 160 16.63 2.45 -20.84
CA GLY A 160 16.27 3.16 -19.63
C GLY A 160 15.59 2.26 -18.58
N PRO A 161 15.60 2.63 -17.28
CA PRO A 161 14.87 1.89 -16.25
C PRO A 161 13.36 1.78 -16.54
N PRO A 162 12.68 0.72 -16.05
CA PRO A 162 11.25 0.53 -16.27
C PRO A 162 10.41 1.46 -15.38
N ILE A 163 9.15 1.65 -15.77
CA ILE A 163 8.13 2.29 -14.92
C ILE A 163 7.30 1.17 -14.29
N PRO A 164 7.31 1.02 -12.95
CA PRO A 164 6.51 0.00 -12.27
C PRO A 164 5.00 0.23 -12.45
N GLY A 165 4.24 -0.87 -12.56
CA GLY A 165 2.78 -0.82 -12.76
C GLY A 165 1.95 -0.57 -11.49
N ALA A 166 2.60 -0.54 -10.33
CA ALA A 166 1.97 -0.29 -9.03
C ALA A 166 2.70 0.84 -8.31
N THR A 167 1.98 1.57 -7.44
CA THR A 167 2.58 2.59 -6.58
C THR A 167 3.26 1.93 -5.37
N VAL A 168 4.44 1.35 -5.58
CA VAL A 168 5.15 0.51 -4.60
C VAL A 168 5.65 1.33 -3.41
N ALA A 169 6.29 2.47 -3.65
CA ALA A 169 6.77 3.34 -2.59
C ALA A 169 5.59 3.92 -1.79
N ASP A 170 4.51 4.38 -2.44
CA ASP A 170 3.37 4.93 -1.73
C ASP A 170 2.61 3.85 -0.94
N SER A 171 2.43 2.65 -1.52
CA SER A 171 1.62 1.59 -0.90
C SER A 171 2.39 0.81 0.15
N ALA A 172 3.57 0.32 -0.19
CA ALA A 172 4.38 -0.52 0.69
C ALA A 172 5.40 0.31 1.48
N GLY A 173 6.18 1.15 0.81
CA GLY A 173 7.20 1.98 1.45
C GLY A 173 6.65 3.01 2.44
N GLY A 174 5.52 3.63 2.13
CA GLY A 174 4.88 4.63 2.99
C GLY A 174 3.68 4.04 3.74
N GLY A 175 2.66 3.57 3.02
CA GLY A 175 1.39 3.15 3.60
C GLY A 175 1.50 1.97 4.57
N MET A 176 2.07 0.84 4.14
CA MET A 176 2.24 -0.34 5.01
C MET A 176 3.23 -0.06 6.15
N GLN A 177 4.32 0.67 5.90
CA GLN A 177 5.25 1.09 6.96
C GLN A 177 4.57 1.96 8.02
N ALA A 178 3.74 2.92 7.61
CA ALA A 178 2.95 3.74 8.53
C ALA A 178 2.01 2.88 9.38
N VAL A 179 1.29 1.92 8.77
CA VAL A 179 0.42 0.99 9.50
C VAL A 179 1.22 0.19 10.52
N MET A 180 2.36 -0.41 10.15
CA MET A 180 3.20 -1.17 11.07
C MET A 180 3.68 -0.31 12.25
N ALA A 181 4.15 0.91 11.97
CA ALA A 181 4.62 1.84 13.00
C ALA A 181 3.49 2.30 13.94
N ILE A 182 2.31 2.61 13.38
CA ILE A 182 1.11 2.98 14.15
C ILE A 182 0.69 1.84 15.07
N LEU A 183 0.59 0.60 14.56
CA LEU A 183 0.22 -0.56 15.37
C LEU A 183 1.22 -0.80 16.51
N ALA A 184 2.53 -0.71 16.23
CA ALA A 184 3.56 -0.80 17.26
C ALA A 184 3.46 0.31 18.30
N ALA A 185 3.17 1.55 17.88
CA ALA A 185 2.98 2.69 18.76
C ALA A 185 1.72 2.57 19.63
N ILE A 186 0.62 2.03 19.10
CA ILE A 186 -0.59 1.72 19.88
C ILE A 186 -0.25 0.68 20.96
N VAL A 187 0.42 -0.42 20.60
CA VAL A 187 0.84 -1.45 21.58
C VAL A 187 1.74 -0.87 22.66
N LYS A 188 2.66 0.05 22.31
CA LYS A 188 3.48 0.77 23.28
C LYS A 188 2.64 1.70 24.17
N CYS A 189 1.68 2.42 23.59
CA CYS A 189 0.79 3.33 24.32
C CYS A 189 -0.06 2.58 25.35
N GLU A 190 -0.58 1.40 25.01
CA GLU A 190 -1.34 0.57 25.95
C GLU A 190 -0.53 0.15 27.18
N ARG A 191 0.80 0.00 27.04
CA ARG A 191 1.68 -0.36 28.16
C ARG A 191 2.19 0.82 28.97
N THR A 192 2.30 1.98 28.34
CA THR A 192 3.02 3.14 28.91
C THR A 192 2.13 4.34 29.19
N GLY A 193 0.91 4.36 28.66
CA GLY A 193 0.03 5.51 28.66
C GLY A 193 0.51 6.66 27.78
N ARG A 194 1.51 6.45 26.91
CA ARG A 194 2.11 7.50 26.08
C ARG A 194 2.16 7.09 24.62
N GLY A 195 1.63 7.95 23.77
CA GLY A 195 1.74 7.83 22.33
C GLY A 195 3.15 8.13 21.81
N ALA A 196 3.27 8.27 20.50
CA ALA A 196 4.54 8.54 19.85
C ALA A 196 4.35 9.42 18.62
N TYR A 197 5.36 10.23 18.34
CA TYR A 197 5.56 10.82 17.03
C TYR A 197 6.24 9.81 16.11
N LEU A 198 5.70 9.64 14.91
CA LEU A 198 6.19 8.74 13.87
C LEU A 198 6.46 9.58 12.62
N ASP A 199 7.72 9.67 12.22
CA ASP A 199 8.12 10.18 10.90
C ASP A 199 8.26 8.99 9.96
N VAL A 200 7.42 8.93 8.93
CA VAL A 200 7.39 7.84 7.95
C VAL A 200 7.71 8.40 6.57
N SER A 201 8.88 8.04 6.05
CA SER A 201 9.33 8.39 4.71
C SER A 201 9.03 7.28 3.71
N ALA A 202 8.31 7.60 2.63
CA ALA A 202 8.07 6.66 1.54
C ALA A 202 9.37 6.18 0.87
N ALA A 203 10.37 7.06 0.76
CA ALA A 203 11.68 6.71 0.21
C ALA A 203 12.48 5.79 1.14
N GLU A 204 12.47 6.01 2.47
CA GLU A 204 13.12 5.09 3.41
C GLU A 204 12.45 3.72 3.41
N GLY A 205 11.12 3.68 3.32
CA GLY A 205 10.43 2.41 3.16
C GLY A 205 10.77 1.71 1.85
N ALA A 206 10.92 2.44 0.73
CA ALA A 206 11.40 1.86 -0.52
C ALA A 206 12.87 1.35 -0.40
N ILE A 207 13.73 2.06 0.33
CA ILE A 207 15.09 1.59 0.67
C ILE A 207 15.03 0.31 1.50
N SER A 208 14.14 0.22 2.48
CA SER A 208 13.94 -1.00 3.28
C SER A 208 13.55 -2.20 2.42
N LEU A 209 12.72 -2.01 1.39
CA LEU A 209 12.40 -3.06 0.41
C LEU A 209 13.61 -3.48 -0.44
N MET A 210 14.62 -2.61 -0.57
CA MET A 210 15.87 -2.86 -1.28
C MET A 210 17.02 -3.32 -0.36
N SER A 211 16.75 -3.55 0.92
CA SER A 211 17.76 -3.88 1.95
C SER A 211 18.69 -5.02 1.53
N LEU A 212 18.18 -6.09 0.92
CA LEU A 212 19.03 -7.21 0.47
C LEU A 212 20.19 -6.74 -0.44
N SER A 213 19.89 -5.91 -1.44
CA SER A 213 20.90 -5.41 -2.38
C SER A 213 21.79 -4.32 -1.76
N ILE A 214 21.19 -3.44 -0.96
CA ILE A 214 21.90 -2.33 -0.33
C ILE A 214 22.89 -2.85 0.72
N ASP A 215 22.42 -3.75 1.59
CA ASP A 215 23.22 -4.35 2.65
C ASP A 215 24.36 -5.20 2.06
N GLN A 216 24.11 -5.91 0.96
CA GLN A 216 25.16 -6.65 0.24
C GLN A 216 26.25 -5.70 -0.28
N PHE A 217 25.88 -4.59 -0.91
CA PHE A 217 26.85 -3.59 -1.34
C PHE A 217 27.63 -2.99 -0.17
N LEU A 218 26.95 -2.68 0.95
CA LEU A 218 27.60 -2.12 2.13
C LEU A 218 28.56 -3.11 2.82
N ALA A 219 28.25 -4.40 2.78
CA ALA A 219 29.06 -5.44 3.40
C ALA A 219 30.25 -5.87 2.52
N GLU A 220 30.04 -6.00 1.21
CA GLU A 220 30.96 -6.69 0.29
C GLU A 220 31.41 -5.83 -0.90
N GLY A 221 30.76 -4.69 -1.15
CA GLY A 221 31.00 -3.85 -2.33
C GLY A 221 30.39 -4.39 -3.62
N GLU A 222 29.59 -5.46 -3.55
CA GLU A 222 28.93 -6.04 -4.71
C GLU A 222 27.81 -5.14 -5.23
N VAL A 223 27.87 -4.79 -6.52
CA VAL A 223 26.90 -3.89 -7.14
C VAL A 223 25.73 -4.70 -7.68
N ALA A 224 24.56 -4.54 -7.06
CA ALA A 224 23.32 -5.06 -7.60
C ALA A 224 22.86 -4.25 -8.83
N GLY A 225 22.19 -4.95 -9.74
CA GLY A 225 21.66 -4.40 -10.98
C GLY A 225 20.86 -5.44 -11.75
N PRO A 226 20.30 -5.10 -12.91
CA PRO A 226 19.57 -6.05 -13.73
C PRO A 226 20.50 -7.18 -14.15
N ARG A 227 20.05 -8.42 -13.96
CA ARG A 227 20.80 -9.65 -14.24
C ARG A 227 22.14 -9.78 -13.49
N GLN A 228 22.38 -9.02 -12.42
CA GLN A 228 23.63 -9.08 -11.64
C GLN A 228 23.55 -9.98 -10.40
N VAL A 229 22.38 -10.09 -9.78
CA VAL A 229 22.16 -10.88 -8.56
C VAL A 229 21.01 -11.86 -8.76
N LEU A 230 20.91 -12.84 -7.86
CA LEU A 230 19.99 -13.97 -7.99
C LEU A 230 18.54 -13.53 -8.25
N LEU A 231 18.04 -12.55 -7.50
CA LEU A 231 16.65 -12.07 -7.59
C LEU A 231 16.42 -10.98 -8.64
N THR A 232 17.40 -10.69 -9.50
CA THR A 232 17.28 -9.72 -10.61
C THR A 232 17.47 -10.35 -11.99
N GLY A 233 17.38 -11.68 -12.10
CA GLY A 233 17.45 -12.36 -13.40
C GLY A 233 18.81 -12.88 -13.81
N ARG A 234 19.79 -12.91 -12.88
CA ARG A 234 21.15 -13.42 -13.16
C ARG A 234 21.11 -14.84 -13.71
N TYR A 235 20.30 -15.71 -13.12
CA TYR A 235 20.22 -17.12 -13.51
C TYR A 235 18.97 -17.41 -14.36
N ALA A 236 19.04 -18.44 -15.21
CA ALA A 236 17.93 -18.86 -16.07
C ALA A 236 16.70 -19.35 -15.27
N PHE A 237 16.91 -19.88 -14.08
CA PHE A 237 15.82 -20.38 -13.22
C PHE A 237 15.09 -19.28 -12.44
N TYR A 238 15.42 -18.00 -12.67
CA TYR A 238 14.72 -16.85 -12.09
C TYR A 238 14.51 -15.78 -13.18
N ASP A 239 13.59 -15.99 -14.12
CA ASP A 239 13.35 -15.06 -15.25
C ASP A 239 11.90 -15.17 -15.76
N LEU A 240 11.57 -14.34 -16.74
CA LEU A 240 10.32 -14.39 -17.50
C LEU A 240 10.57 -14.96 -18.89
N TYR A 241 9.69 -15.88 -19.32
CA TYR A 241 9.79 -16.56 -20.60
C TYR A 241 8.52 -16.40 -21.44
N GLU A 242 8.70 -16.03 -22.70
CA GLU A 242 7.63 -15.91 -23.69
C GLU A 242 7.21 -17.30 -24.20
N THR A 243 5.90 -17.51 -24.36
CA THR A 243 5.29 -18.75 -24.84
C THR A 243 4.83 -18.65 -26.30
N SER A 244 4.34 -19.74 -26.88
CA SER A 244 4.00 -19.80 -28.32
C SER A 244 2.90 -18.81 -28.75
N ASP A 245 2.07 -18.37 -27.81
CA ASP A 245 0.97 -17.41 -27.98
C ASP A 245 1.36 -15.95 -27.65
N GLY A 246 2.66 -15.67 -27.47
CA GLY A 246 3.18 -14.32 -27.15
C GLY A 246 2.85 -13.83 -25.74
N LYS A 247 2.35 -14.72 -24.89
CA LYS A 247 2.15 -14.48 -23.45
C LYS A 247 3.39 -14.93 -22.67
N TRP A 248 3.40 -14.70 -21.36
CA TRP A 248 4.60 -14.91 -20.53
C TRP A 248 4.33 -15.81 -19.33
N ILE A 249 5.36 -16.56 -18.94
CA ILE A 249 5.45 -17.32 -17.69
C ILE A 249 6.59 -16.76 -16.84
N SER A 250 6.40 -16.75 -15.53
CA SER A 250 7.48 -16.57 -14.56
C SER A 250 8.07 -17.91 -14.13
N VAL A 251 9.39 -17.95 -13.99
CA VAL A 251 10.13 -19.04 -13.38
C VAL A 251 10.84 -18.48 -12.15
N GLY A 252 10.68 -19.12 -11.00
CA GLY A 252 11.35 -18.77 -9.75
C GLY A 252 11.87 -20.02 -9.01
N ALA A 253 12.49 -20.94 -9.75
CA ALA A 253 12.93 -22.25 -9.25
C ALA A 253 14.30 -22.17 -8.56
N ILE A 254 14.37 -21.45 -7.44
CA ILE A 254 15.61 -21.18 -6.70
C ILE A 254 16.14 -22.46 -6.02
N GLU A 255 15.26 -23.28 -5.47
CA GLU A 255 15.68 -24.48 -4.75
C GLU A 255 16.04 -25.62 -5.73
N PRO A 256 17.13 -26.37 -5.49
CA PRO A 256 17.64 -27.35 -6.45
C PRO A 256 16.65 -28.44 -6.89
N HIS A 257 15.71 -28.82 -6.02
CA HIS A 257 14.72 -29.84 -6.36
C HIS A 257 13.63 -29.31 -7.31
N PHE A 258 13.22 -28.04 -7.15
CA PHE A 258 12.31 -27.38 -8.09
C PHE A 258 12.98 -27.18 -9.45
N TYR A 259 14.25 -26.76 -9.46
CA TYR A 259 15.04 -26.61 -10.69
C TYR A 259 15.18 -27.93 -11.45
N ARG A 260 15.60 -29.01 -10.77
CA ARG A 260 15.71 -30.33 -11.41
C ARG A 260 14.40 -30.77 -12.03
N ASN A 261 13.31 -30.64 -11.29
CA ASN A 261 11.99 -31.04 -11.77
C ASN A 261 11.49 -30.16 -12.93
N LEU A 262 11.79 -28.86 -12.92
CA LEU A 262 11.57 -27.98 -14.07
C LEU A 262 12.34 -28.47 -15.30
N CYS A 263 13.64 -28.76 -15.17
CA CYS A 263 14.46 -29.28 -16.26
C CYS A 263 13.89 -30.58 -16.84
N GLU A 264 13.53 -31.54 -16.00
CA GLU A 264 12.95 -32.82 -16.45
C GLU A 264 11.64 -32.60 -17.22
N ARG A 265 10.74 -31.74 -16.72
CA ARG A 265 9.45 -31.46 -17.36
C ARG A 265 9.54 -30.65 -18.64
N LEU A 266 10.57 -29.82 -18.78
CA LEU A 266 10.87 -29.12 -20.02
C LEU A 266 11.58 -30.02 -21.06
N GLY A 267 11.92 -31.27 -20.71
CA GLY A 267 12.71 -32.15 -21.59
C GLY A 267 14.19 -31.75 -21.67
N LEU A 268 14.68 -31.09 -20.61
CA LEU A 268 16.01 -30.49 -20.50
C LEU A 268 16.83 -31.11 -19.35
N GLY A 269 16.63 -32.41 -19.09
CA GLY A 269 17.27 -33.14 -17.98
C GLY A 269 18.80 -33.12 -18.01
N GLN A 270 19.43 -32.85 -19.17
CA GLN A 270 20.88 -32.65 -19.28
C GLN A 270 21.41 -31.47 -18.46
N TYR A 271 20.57 -30.47 -18.14
CA TYR A 271 20.98 -29.29 -17.36
C TYR A 271 20.63 -29.40 -15.87
N ARG A 272 20.00 -30.48 -15.41
CA ARG A 272 19.41 -30.57 -14.06
C ARG A 272 20.41 -30.32 -12.92
N ASP A 273 21.70 -30.55 -13.15
CA ASP A 273 22.78 -30.40 -12.17
C ASP A 273 23.62 -29.12 -12.41
N ASP A 274 23.25 -28.30 -13.41
CA ASP A 274 23.97 -27.10 -13.86
C ASP A 274 23.35 -25.78 -13.34
N GLN A 275 22.51 -25.86 -12.30
CA GLN A 275 21.70 -24.74 -11.81
C GLN A 275 22.50 -23.43 -11.69
N TYR A 276 23.63 -23.46 -11.00
CA TYR A 276 24.50 -22.31 -10.74
C TYR A 276 25.79 -22.28 -11.59
N ALA A 277 25.86 -23.09 -12.66
CA ALA A 277 27.01 -23.07 -13.56
C ALA A 277 26.99 -21.78 -14.40
N GLU A 278 27.79 -20.78 -13.99
CA GLU A 278 27.83 -19.43 -14.58
C GLU A 278 28.10 -19.48 -16.09
N GLU A 279 29.03 -20.33 -16.52
CA GLU A 279 29.44 -20.49 -17.91
C GLU A 279 28.35 -21.11 -18.81
N LYS A 280 27.31 -21.72 -18.22
CA LYS A 280 26.20 -22.36 -18.93
C LYS A 280 24.90 -21.54 -18.88
N GLN A 281 24.83 -20.43 -18.15
CA GLN A 281 23.56 -19.74 -17.92
C GLN A 281 22.90 -19.24 -19.21
N ASP A 282 23.68 -18.72 -20.15
CA ASP A 282 23.15 -18.28 -21.44
C ASP A 282 22.60 -19.46 -22.27
N GLU A 283 23.32 -20.58 -22.28
CA GLU A 283 22.88 -21.82 -22.95
C GLU A 283 21.57 -22.34 -22.34
N ILE A 284 21.50 -22.45 -21.01
CA ILE A 284 20.31 -22.91 -20.28
C ILE A 284 19.13 -21.96 -20.53
N ARG A 285 19.37 -20.64 -20.54
CA ARG A 285 18.33 -19.64 -20.77
C ARG A 285 17.74 -19.77 -22.17
N GLU A 286 18.59 -19.94 -23.19
CA GLU A 286 18.11 -20.16 -24.56
C GLU A 286 17.37 -21.49 -24.72
N ALA A 287 17.82 -22.55 -24.04
CA ALA A 287 17.09 -23.81 -23.99
C ALA A 287 15.70 -23.65 -23.34
N PHE A 288 15.62 -22.91 -22.24
CA PHE A 288 14.34 -22.59 -21.57
C PHE A 288 13.44 -21.76 -22.50
N ARG A 289 13.96 -20.73 -23.16
CA ARG A 289 13.20 -19.94 -24.15
C ARG A 289 12.64 -20.83 -25.27
N ALA A 290 13.46 -21.73 -25.81
CA ALA A 290 13.03 -22.64 -26.87
C ALA A 290 11.93 -23.60 -26.39
N ALA A 291 12.07 -24.17 -25.19
CA ALA A 291 11.07 -25.03 -24.59
C ALA A 291 9.76 -24.27 -24.33
N PHE A 292 9.79 -23.11 -23.67
CA PHE A 292 8.58 -22.35 -23.38
C PHE A 292 7.82 -21.89 -24.63
N ARG A 293 8.52 -21.63 -25.75
CA ARG A 293 7.90 -21.31 -27.05
C ARG A 293 7.20 -22.48 -27.75
N SER A 294 7.28 -23.71 -27.25
CA SER A 294 6.68 -24.87 -27.92
C SER A 294 5.19 -25.05 -27.61
N ARG A 295 4.67 -24.41 -26.55
CA ARG A 295 3.27 -24.51 -26.09
C ARG A 295 2.79 -23.14 -25.61
N THR A 296 1.48 -22.99 -25.46
CA THR A 296 0.86 -21.76 -24.95
C THR A 296 1.14 -21.57 -23.46
N ARG A 297 0.98 -20.34 -22.95
CA ARG A 297 1.13 -20.04 -21.51
C ARG A 297 0.27 -20.93 -20.63
N ASP A 298 -1.00 -21.11 -20.99
CA ASP A 298 -1.96 -21.80 -20.13
C ASP A 298 -1.72 -23.33 -20.14
N GLU A 299 -1.26 -23.89 -21.27
CA GLU A 299 -0.81 -25.29 -21.34
C GLU A 299 0.42 -25.56 -20.47
N TRP A 300 1.39 -24.64 -20.46
CA TRP A 300 2.55 -24.75 -19.59
C TRP A 300 2.20 -24.53 -18.11
N ALA A 301 1.34 -23.56 -17.80
CA ALA A 301 0.89 -23.33 -16.43
C ALA A 301 0.18 -24.57 -15.87
N ALA A 302 -0.69 -25.22 -16.66
CA ALA A 302 -1.35 -26.46 -16.26
C ALA A 302 -0.37 -27.62 -16.05
N GLU A 303 0.70 -27.71 -16.85
CA GLU A 303 1.71 -28.77 -16.77
C GLU A 303 2.75 -28.56 -15.65
N LEU A 304 3.06 -27.32 -15.29
CA LEU A 304 4.21 -27.02 -14.43
C LEU A 304 3.77 -26.55 -13.03
N ALA A 305 2.80 -25.63 -12.95
CA ALA A 305 2.45 -24.98 -11.67
C ALA A 305 2.04 -25.95 -10.55
N PRO A 306 1.26 -27.03 -10.79
CA PRO A 306 0.86 -27.97 -9.75
C PRO A 306 1.96 -28.95 -9.30
N HIS A 307 3.15 -28.86 -9.88
CA HIS A 307 4.13 -29.94 -9.85
C HIS A 307 5.47 -29.53 -9.25
N ASP A 308 5.54 -28.54 -8.36
CA ASP A 308 6.80 -28.15 -7.69
C ASP A 308 7.89 -27.70 -8.67
N THR A 309 7.54 -26.81 -9.59
CA THR A 309 8.51 -26.19 -10.54
C THR A 309 8.68 -24.69 -10.33
N CYS A 310 7.95 -24.08 -9.39
CA CYS A 310 7.91 -22.63 -9.17
C CYS A 310 7.63 -21.83 -10.46
N VAL A 311 6.65 -22.30 -11.24
CA VAL A 311 6.20 -21.66 -12.49
C VAL A 311 4.80 -21.10 -12.31
N ALA A 312 4.57 -19.88 -12.79
CA ALA A 312 3.24 -19.27 -12.82
C ALA A 312 2.98 -18.49 -14.13
N PRO A 313 1.72 -18.40 -14.59
CA PRO A 313 1.38 -17.55 -15.72
C PRO A 313 1.49 -16.06 -15.33
N VAL A 314 2.04 -15.24 -16.22
CA VAL A 314 1.92 -13.78 -16.10
C VAL A 314 0.52 -13.37 -16.55
N LEU A 315 -0.32 -13.00 -15.58
CA LEU A 315 -1.72 -12.65 -15.80
C LEU A 315 -1.89 -11.14 -16.05
N THR A 316 -2.79 -10.81 -16.97
CA THR A 316 -3.32 -9.44 -17.14
C THR A 316 -4.34 -9.12 -16.04
N ILE A 317 -4.64 -7.83 -15.82
CA ILE A 317 -5.65 -7.41 -14.83
C ILE A 317 -7.02 -8.10 -15.04
N PRO A 318 -7.56 -8.21 -16.28
CA PRO A 318 -8.82 -8.92 -16.50
C PRO A 318 -8.74 -10.44 -16.26
N GLU A 319 -7.55 -11.05 -16.36
CA GLU A 319 -7.35 -12.46 -16.01
C GLU A 319 -7.30 -12.64 -14.49
N VAL A 320 -6.54 -11.80 -13.76
CA VAL A 320 -6.53 -11.78 -12.29
C VAL A 320 -7.94 -11.61 -11.73
N ALA A 321 -8.74 -10.69 -12.30
CA ALA A 321 -10.11 -10.45 -11.88
C ALA A 321 -11.04 -11.65 -12.12
N ARG A 322 -10.68 -12.63 -12.95
CA ARG A 322 -11.50 -13.81 -13.25
C ARG A 322 -10.88 -15.10 -12.72
N ASP A 323 -9.69 -15.03 -12.14
CA ASP A 323 -8.94 -16.19 -11.70
C ASP A 323 -9.71 -16.97 -10.61
N PRO A 324 -9.92 -18.29 -10.79
CA PRO A 324 -10.67 -19.10 -9.83
C PRO A 324 -10.10 -19.05 -8.42
N HIS A 325 -8.77 -19.01 -8.26
CA HIS A 325 -8.12 -18.99 -6.96
C HIS A 325 -8.45 -17.70 -6.20
N TRP A 326 -8.37 -16.53 -6.85
CA TRP A 326 -8.70 -15.26 -6.21
C TRP A 326 -10.19 -15.10 -5.94
N ARG A 327 -11.04 -15.66 -6.81
CA ARG A 327 -12.50 -15.69 -6.65
C ARG A 327 -12.91 -16.55 -5.46
N GLU A 328 -12.41 -17.78 -5.36
CA GLU A 328 -12.69 -18.69 -4.24
C GLU A 328 -12.18 -18.14 -2.90
N ARG A 329 -11.06 -17.40 -2.92
CA ARG A 329 -10.51 -16.72 -1.75
C ARG A 329 -11.26 -15.43 -1.36
N GLY A 330 -12.32 -15.05 -2.07
CA GLY A 330 -13.09 -13.83 -1.76
C GLY A 330 -12.23 -12.57 -1.80
N VAL A 331 -11.32 -12.46 -2.78
CA VAL A 331 -10.45 -11.27 -2.94
C VAL A 331 -11.23 -10.07 -3.50
N PHE A 332 -12.41 -10.30 -4.07
CA PHE A 332 -13.25 -9.26 -4.65
C PHE A 332 -14.56 -9.10 -3.86
N MET A 333 -15.10 -7.88 -3.84
CA MET A 333 -16.37 -7.54 -3.19
C MET A 333 -17.15 -6.52 -4.03
N GLU A 334 -18.45 -6.42 -3.78
CA GLU A 334 -19.32 -5.43 -4.42
C GLU A 334 -19.27 -4.06 -3.73
N ALA A 335 -19.50 -3.03 -4.55
CA ALA A 335 -19.72 -1.65 -4.15
C ALA A 335 -20.84 -1.06 -5.00
N GLU A 336 -21.57 -0.08 -4.46
CA GLU A 336 -22.68 0.57 -5.16
C GLU A 336 -22.44 2.07 -5.28
N HIS A 337 -22.28 2.56 -6.51
CA HIS A 337 -22.18 3.98 -6.79
C HIS A 337 -23.56 4.53 -7.18
N PRO A 338 -24.02 5.66 -6.60
CA PRO A 338 -25.37 6.17 -6.82
C PRO A 338 -25.71 6.40 -8.31
N ASP A 339 -24.77 6.94 -9.08
CA ASP A 339 -24.99 7.24 -10.51
C ASP A 339 -24.47 6.17 -11.49
N ARG A 340 -23.72 5.16 -11.01
CA ARG A 340 -23.02 4.18 -11.89
C ARG A 340 -23.50 2.74 -11.65
N GLY A 341 -24.29 2.50 -10.60
CA GLY A 341 -24.74 1.17 -10.21
C GLY A 341 -23.68 0.37 -9.46
N VAL A 342 -23.89 -0.94 -9.41
CA VAL A 342 -23.03 -1.90 -8.71
C VAL A 342 -21.78 -2.21 -9.53
N PHE A 343 -20.62 -2.27 -8.87
CA PHE A 343 -19.35 -2.71 -9.45
C PHE A 343 -18.54 -3.53 -8.45
N GLU A 344 -17.56 -4.30 -8.93
CA GLU A 344 -16.65 -5.07 -8.10
C GLU A 344 -15.33 -4.34 -7.86
N GLN A 345 -14.73 -4.56 -6.69
CA GLN A 345 -13.41 -4.07 -6.34
C GLN A 345 -12.68 -5.05 -5.41
N VAL A 346 -11.39 -4.79 -5.14
CA VAL A 346 -10.61 -5.61 -4.20
C VAL A 346 -11.14 -5.44 -2.78
N ALA A 347 -11.48 -6.55 -2.15
CA ALA A 347 -11.90 -6.68 -0.77
C ALA A 347 -10.74 -6.41 0.22
N PRO A 348 -11.02 -6.16 1.51
CA PRO A 348 -9.99 -6.09 2.55
C PRO A 348 -9.03 -7.29 2.53
N ILE A 349 -7.71 -7.03 2.55
CA ILE A 349 -6.69 -8.09 2.63
C ILE A 349 -6.30 -8.30 4.12
N LEU A 350 -7.03 -9.19 4.80
CA LEU A 350 -6.99 -9.34 6.27
C LEU A 350 -6.15 -10.52 6.80
N ALA A 351 -5.06 -10.91 6.12
CA ALA A 351 -4.17 -11.99 6.58
C ALA A 351 -4.88 -13.28 7.05
N GLY A 352 -5.89 -13.75 6.30
CA GLY A 352 -6.70 -14.93 6.65
C GLY A 352 -7.92 -14.65 7.51
N GLY A 353 -8.11 -13.40 7.96
CA GLY A 353 -9.31 -12.93 8.64
C GLY A 353 -10.56 -12.97 7.76
N ILE A 354 -11.72 -12.99 8.42
CA ILE A 354 -13.04 -13.05 7.78
C ILE A 354 -13.27 -11.80 6.93
N ARG A 355 -13.61 -12.00 5.65
CA ARG A 355 -13.91 -10.94 4.68
C ARG A 355 -15.41 -10.76 4.41
N ASP A 356 -16.25 -11.41 5.21
CA ASP A 356 -17.70 -11.30 5.10
C ASP A 356 -18.13 -9.87 5.47
N ARG A 357 -18.27 -9.03 4.43
CA ARG A 357 -18.73 -7.66 4.55
C ARG A 357 -19.84 -7.43 3.54
N PRO A 358 -20.91 -6.72 3.94
CA PRO A 358 -21.96 -6.35 3.01
C PRO A 358 -21.42 -5.40 1.94
N ARG A 359 -22.15 -5.31 0.82
CA ARG A 359 -21.96 -4.26 -0.18
C ARG A 359 -22.02 -2.89 0.49
N HIS A 360 -21.04 -2.03 0.21
CA HIS A 360 -21.05 -0.65 0.71
C HIS A 360 -21.49 0.33 -0.38
N ARG A 361 -22.06 1.46 0.08
CA ARG A 361 -22.39 2.59 -0.78
C ARG A 361 -21.19 3.51 -0.93
N VAL A 362 -20.83 3.83 -2.18
CA VAL A 362 -19.84 4.86 -2.48
C VAL A 362 -20.47 6.22 -2.21
N ARG A 363 -19.90 6.96 -1.25
CA ARG A 363 -20.34 8.33 -0.92
C ARG A 363 -19.79 9.31 -1.96
N THR A 364 -20.66 10.12 -2.57
CA THR A 364 -20.30 11.09 -3.61
C THR A 364 -20.44 12.54 -3.11
N GLY A 365 -19.85 13.49 -3.84
CA GLY A 365 -20.07 14.92 -3.59
C GLY A 365 -19.55 15.42 -2.24
N ASP A 366 -20.39 16.22 -1.57
CA ASP A 366 -20.07 16.95 -0.34
C ASP A 366 -20.72 16.33 0.90
N GLU A 367 -21.08 15.04 0.85
CA GLU A 367 -21.55 14.30 2.03
C GLU A 367 -20.48 14.29 3.14
N THR A 368 -20.83 14.78 4.33
CA THR A 368 -19.99 14.77 5.54
C THR A 368 -20.75 14.20 6.74
N ASP A 369 -20.01 13.81 7.77
CA ASP A 369 -20.47 13.37 9.10
C ASP A 369 -20.08 14.41 10.17
N SER A 370 -19.80 15.64 9.76
CA SER A 370 -19.14 16.66 10.60
C SER A 370 -19.92 16.98 11.87
N ARG A 371 -21.26 17.05 11.81
CA ARG A 371 -22.10 17.31 12.98
C ARG A 371 -21.95 16.20 14.02
N ASP A 372 -22.08 14.94 13.62
CA ASP A 372 -21.99 13.78 14.52
C ASP A 372 -20.59 13.64 15.13
N LEU A 373 -19.56 13.91 14.33
CA LEU A 373 -18.17 13.89 14.78
C LEU A 373 -17.89 14.99 15.81
N LEU A 374 -18.37 16.21 15.58
CA LEU A 374 -18.23 17.31 16.54
C LEU A 374 -19.04 17.07 17.82
N ALA A 375 -20.26 16.54 17.71
CA ALA A 375 -21.07 16.17 18.87
C ALA A 375 -20.36 15.10 19.72
N THR A 376 -19.76 14.10 19.07
CA THR A 376 -18.94 13.07 19.76
C THR A 376 -17.70 13.68 20.45
N ALA A 377 -17.15 14.77 19.91
CA ALA A 377 -16.07 15.54 20.53
C ALA A 377 -16.53 16.51 21.64
N GLY A 378 -17.84 16.52 21.95
CA GLY A 378 -18.43 17.30 23.04
C GLY A 378 -18.84 18.72 22.67
N TYR A 379 -18.90 19.06 21.38
CA TYR A 379 -19.49 20.33 20.95
C TYR A 379 -21.01 20.32 21.17
N SER A 380 -21.54 21.42 21.69
CA SER A 380 -22.97 21.68 21.76
C SER A 380 -23.53 22.03 20.38
N GLU A 381 -24.83 21.82 20.16
CA GLU A 381 -25.51 22.21 18.91
C GLU A 381 -25.30 23.68 18.54
N THR A 382 -25.22 24.58 19.54
CA THR A 382 -24.95 26.00 19.32
C THR A 382 -23.52 26.24 18.81
N GLU A 383 -22.52 25.56 19.35
CA GLU A 383 -21.14 25.67 18.85
C GLU A 383 -21.00 25.05 17.46
N ILE A 384 -21.65 23.91 17.20
CA ILE A 384 -21.66 23.27 15.88
C ILE A 384 -22.29 24.20 14.83
N ALA A 385 -23.45 24.79 15.15
CA ALA A 385 -24.12 25.73 14.27
C ALA A 385 -23.23 26.94 13.94
N LYS A 386 -22.52 27.47 14.94
CA LYS A 386 -21.57 28.57 14.77
C LYS A 386 -20.40 28.20 13.85
N LEU A 387 -19.80 27.01 14.04
CA LEU A 387 -18.70 26.54 13.19
C LEU A 387 -19.10 26.39 11.72
N LEU A 388 -20.33 25.92 11.46
CA LEU A 388 -20.89 25.80 10.12
C LEU A 388 -21.20 27.17 9.51
N GLU A 389 -21.77 28.09 10.29
CA GLU A 389 -22.07 29.47 9.84
C GLU A 389 -20.81 30.25 9.46
N GLU A 390 -19.73 30.09 10.25
CA GLU A 390 -18.43 30.72 10.01
C GLU A 390 -17.64 30.05 8.86
N GLY A 391 -18.12 28.91 8.34
CA GLY A 391 -17.43 28.15 7.29
C GLY A 391 -16.13 27.48 7.78
N ALA A 392 -15.98 27.31 9.09
CA ALA A 392 -14.85 26.59 9.70
C ALA A 392 -14.97 25.07 9.50
N VAL A 393 -16.20 24.58 9.29
CA VAL A 393 -16.57 23.17 9.08
C VAL A 393 -17.61 23.11 7.94
N GLU A 394 -17.68 22.00 7.20
CA GLU A 394 -18.80 21.68 6.29
C GLU A 394 -19.48 20.35 6.62
#